data_AF-A0A2N6B699-F1
#
_entry.id   AF-A0A2N6B699-F1
#
_cell.length_a   1.000
_cell.length_b   1.000
_cell.length_c   1.000
_cell.angle_alpha   90.00
_cell.angle_beta   90.00
_cell.angle_gamma   90.00
#
_symmetry.space_group_name_H-M   'P 1'
#
loop_
_entity.id
_entity.type
_entity.pdbx_description
1 polymer ?
#
loop_
_entity_poly.entity_id
_entity_poly.type
_entity_poly.pdbx_seq_one_letter_code
_entity_poly.pdbx_strand_id
1 'polypeptide(L)'
;MTLDEFQDCLDRLGDDLALWPAEQAGPGRDLLAGNASARAMLREAKELRTLFAAEAPVHAPAGLAARIVEAAMRAKAPAKG
;
A
#
# COMPACT_ATOMS: atom_id res chain seq x y z
N MET A 1 -3.96 -12.35 -19.39
CA MET A 1 -3.13 -12.73 -18.23
C MET A 1 -3.75 -13.93 -17.53
N THR A 2 -2.94 -14.72 -16.86
CA THR A 2 -3.38 -15.85 -16.04
C THR A 2 -3.90 -15.36 -14.67
N LEU A 3 -4.46 -16.28 -13.87
CA LEU A 3 -4.84 -15.96 -12.49
C LEU A 3 -3.63 -15.62 -11.62
N ASP A 4 -2.52 -16.35 -11.79
CA ASP A 4 -1.30 -16.14 -11.02
C ASP A 4 -0.66 -14.78 -11.35
N GLU A 5 -0.58 -14.44 -12.65
CA GLU A 5 -0.09 -13.12 -13.09
C GLU A 5 -0.98 -11.97 -12.55
N PHE A 6 -2.29 -12.20 -12.48
CA PHE A 6 -3.22 -11.23 -11.92
C PHE A 6 -3.04 -11.06 -10.41
N GLN A 7 -2.83 -12.16 -9.68
CA GLN A 7 -2.52 -12.14 -8.25
C GLN A 7 -1.21 -11.39 -7.98
N ASP A 8 -0.15 -11.67 -8.74
CA ASP A 8 1.12 -10.95 -8.65
C ASP A 8 0.95 -9.44 -8.90
N CYS A 9 0.07 -9.07 -9.84
CA CYS A 9 -0.24 -7.66 -10.09
C CYS A 9 -1.00 -7.04 -8.91
N LEU A 10 -1.98 -7.72 -8.32
CA LEU A 10 -2.71 -7.23 -7.13
C LEU A 10 -1.74 -6.99 -5.96
N ASP A 11 -0.85 -7.94 -5.69
CA ASP A 11 0.08 -7.86 -4.56
C ASP A 11 1.11 -6.72 -4.74
N ARG A 12 1.50 -6.42 -5.98
CA ARG A 12 2.53 -5.40 -6.28
C ARG A 12 1.96 -4.01 -6.57
N LEU A 13 0.81 -3.93 -7.23
CA LEU A 13 0.24 -2.69 -7.76
C LEU A 13 -1.01 -2.24 -6.98
N GLY A 14 -1.56 -3.10 -6.13
CA GLY A 14 -2.75 -2.83 -5.33
C GLY A 14 -4.05 -3.19 -6.05
N ASP A 15 -5.16 -2.95 -5.35
CA ASP A 15 -6.52 -3.33 -5.77
C ASP A 15 -7.19 -2.35 -6.74
N ASP A 16 -6.55 -1.21 -7.03
CA ASP A 16 -7.08 -0.21 -7.96
C ASP A 16 -6.45 -0.31 -9.35
N LEU A 17 -7.16 -0.98 -10.27
CA LEU A 17 -6.76 -1.16 -11.66
C LEU A 17 -6.69 0.15 -12.47
N ALA A 18 -7.21 1.28 -11.96
CA ALA A 18 -7.01 2.57 -12.61
C ALA A 18 -5.58 3.11 -12.39
N LEU A 19 -4.90 2.64 -11.34
CA LEU A 19 -3.52 3.01 -11.01
C LEU A 19 -2.48 2.07 -11.62
N TRP A 20 -2.93 0.94 -12.18
CA TRP A 20 -2.04 -0.02 -12.83
C TRP A 20 -1.46 0.57 -14.12
N PRO A 21 -0.22 0.18 -14.50
CA PRO A 21 0.29 0.53 -15.82
C PRO A 21 -0.60 -0.09 -16.91
N ALA A 22 -0.69 0.59 -18.05
CA ALA A 22 -1.65 0.27 -19.10
C ALA A 22 -1.53 -1.17 -19.64
N GLU A 23 -0.29 -1.69 -19.68
CA GLU A 23 0.02 -3.05 -20.13
C GLU A 23 -0.63 -4.13 -19.26
N GLN A 24 -0.79 -3.88 -17.97
CA GLN A 24 -1.43 -4.81 -17.02
C GLN A 24 -2.91 -4.49 -16.81
N ALA A 25 -3.29 -3.21 -16.86
CA ALA A 25 -4.66 -2.76 -16.60
C ALA A 25 -5.66 -3.34 -17.61
N GLY A 26 -5.32 -3.36 -18.90
CA GLY A 26 -6.19 -3.90 -19.96
C GLY A 26 -6.49 -5.38 -19.75
N PRO A 27 -5.48 -6.26 -19.76
CA PRO A 27 -5.71 -7.70 -19.60
C PRO A 27 -6.32 -8.07 -18.24
N GLY A 28 -6.09 -7.26 -17.19
CA GLY A 28 -6.72 -7.45 -15.88
C GLY A 28 -8.23 -7.20 -15.91
N ARG A 29 -8.67 -6.13 -16.60
CA ARG A 29 -10.10 -5.85 -16.80
C ARG A 29 -10.78 -6.95 -17.62
N ASP A 30 -10.12 -7.42 -18.68
CA ASP A 30 -10.63 -8.51 -19.50
C ASP A 30 -10.79 -9.81 -18.69
N LEU A 31 -9.80 -10.13 -17.84
CA LEU A 31 -9.86 -11.29 -16.95
C LEU A 31 -11.02 -11.16 -15.96
N LEU A 32 -11.21 -10.00 -15.35
CA LEU A 32 -12.30 -9.74 -14.40
C LEU A 32 -13.69 -9.87 -15.04
N ALA A 33 -13.85 -9.51 -16.31
CA ALA A 33 -15.12 -9.66 -17.02
C ALA A 33 -15.53 -11.15 -17.15
N GLY A 34 -14.57 -12.02 -17.46
CA GLY A 34 -14.83 -13.43 -17.72
C GLY A 34 -14.69 -14.39 -16.53
N ASN A 35 -13.91 -14.03 -15.50
CA ASN A 35 -13.44 -15.00 -14.50
C ASN A 35 -13.92 -14.68 -13.07
N ALA A 36 -14.66 -15.63 -12.48
CA ALA A 36 -15.18 -15.49 -11.12
C ALA A 36 -14.09 -15.53 -10.04
N SER A 37 -13.04 -16.34 -10.23
CA SER A 37 -11.91 -16.43 -9.29
C SER A 37 -11.12 -15.13 -9.25
N ALA A 38 -10.89 -14.50 -10.41
CA ALA A 38 -10.24 -13.18 -10.47
C ALA A 38 -11.05 -12.11 -9.73
N ARG A 39 -12.40 -12.13 -9.85
CA ARG A 39 -13.27 -11.23 -9.09
C ARG A 39 -13.23 -11.50 -7.59
N ALA A 40 -13.07 -12.76 -7.17
CA ALA A 40 -12.91 -13.12 -5.78
C ALA A 40 -11.59 -12.59 -5.19
N MET A 41 -10.48 -12.75 -5.91
CA MET A 41 -9.16 -12.22 -5.53
C MET A 41 -9.19 -10.69 -5.37
N LEU A 42 -9.80 -9.98 -6.33
CA LEU A 42 -9.93 -8.52 -6.24
C LEU A 42 -10.79 -8.08 -5.05
N ARG A 43 -11.86 -8.83 -4.74
CA ARG A 43 -12.71 -8.53 -3.58
C ARG A 43 -11.92 -8.71 -2.28
N GLU A 44 -11.18 -9.81 -2.14
CA GLU A 44 -10.35 -10.07 -0.97
C GLU A 44 -9.29 -8.97 -0.77
N ALA A 45 -8.60 -8.55 -1.83
CA ALA A 45 -7.65 -7.44 -1.77
C ALA A 45 -8.29 -6.13 -1.27
N LYS A 46 -9.51 -5.83 -1.72
CA LYS A 46 -10.29 -4.65 -1.26
C LYS A 46 -10.72 -4.76 0.20
N GLU A 47 -11.14 -5.95 0.63
CA GLU A 47 -11.51 -6.22 2.02
C GLU A 47 -10.30 -6.02 2.94
N LEU A 48 -9.13 -6.56 2.58
CA LEU A 48 -7.89 -6.35 3.31
C LEU A 48 -7.50 -4.87 3.40
N ARG A 49 -7.58 -4.14 2.28
CA ARG A 49 -7.33 -2.70 2.26
C ARG A 49 -8.25 -1.93 3.21
N THR A 50 -9.52 -2.31 3.25
CA THR A 50 -10.52 -1.70 4.14
C THR A 50 -10.21 -2.01 5.60
N LEU A 51 -9.85 -3.26 5.91
CA LEU A 51 -9.48 -3.68 7.26
C LEU A 51 -8.26 -2.91 7.78
N PHE A 52 -7.24 -2.72 6.96
CA PHE A 52 -6.06 -1.92 7.33
C PHE A 52 -6.36 -0.42 7.43
N ALA A 53 -7.26 0.12 6.60
CA ALA A 53 -7.66 1.52 6.67
C ALA A 53 -8.60 1.83 7.85
N ALA A 54 -9.30 0.83 8.37
CA ALA A 54 -10.21 0.98 9.51
C ALA A 54 -9.48 1.16 10.84
N GLU A 55 -8.17 0.94 10.89
CA GLU A 55 -7.36 1.19 12.07
C GLU A 55 -7.31 2.70 12.37
N ALA A 56 -7.64 3.08 13.61
CA ALA A 56 -7.66 4.48 14.02
C ALA A 56 -6.30 5.14 13.74
N PRO A 57 -6.27 6.41 13.28
CA PRO A 57 -5.01 7.10 13.01
C PRO A 57 -4.08 6.99 14.21
N VAL A 58 -2.89 6.40 14.00
CA VAL A 58 -1.88 6.32 15.06
C VAL A 58 -1.39 7.73 15.34
N HIS A 59 -1.82 8.30 16.45
CA HIS A 59 -1.35 9.60 16.90
C HIS A 59 0.00 9.45 17.59
N ALA A 60 0.96 10.30 17.20
CA ALA A 60 2.24 10.37 17.89
C ALA A 60 2.01 10.76 19.36
N PRO A 61 2.78 10.19 20.31
CA PRO A 61 2.79 10.68 21.68
C PRO A 61 3.10 12.17 21.72
N ALA A 62 2.43 12.90 22.62
CA ALA A 62 2.67 14.32 22.82
C ALA A 62 4.17 14.59 23.03
N GLY A 63 4.70 15.60 22.34
CA GLY A 63 6.11 16.00 22.44
C GLY A 63 7.11 15.18 21.62
N LEU A 64 6.68 14.17 20.84
CA LEU A 64 7.61 13.42 19.97
C LEU A 64 8.34 14.33 18.97
N ALA A 65 7.65 15.30 18.38
CA ALA A 65 8.26 16.26 17.44
C ALA A 65 9.41 17.04 18.09
N ALA A 66 9.22 17.54 19.32
CA ALA A 66 10.26 18.26 20.05
C ALA A 66 11.48 17.35 20.32
N ARG A 67 11.24 16.11 20.75
CA ARG A 67 12.32 15.13 20.99
C ARG A 67 13.10 14.79 19.72
N ILE A 68 12.43 14.69 18.58
CA ILE A 68 13.09 14.48 17.28
C ILE A 68 13.98 15.67 16.92
N VAL A 69 13.49 16.90 17.11
CA VAL A 69 14.25 18.13 16.83
C VAL A 69 15.48 18.22 17.74
N GLU A 70 15.33 17.98 19.04
CA GLU A 70 16.45 17.99 19.99
C GLU A 70 17.51 16.95 19.63
N ALA A 71 17.09 15.72 19.29
CA ALA A 71 17.99 14.66 18.87
C ALA A 71 18.75 15.04 17.59
N ALA A 72 18.07 15.62 16.61
CA ALA A 72 18.69 16.07 15.36
C ALA A 72 19.72 17.19 15.59
N MET A 73 19.42 18.13 16.50
CA MET A 73 20.34 19.21 16.87
C MET A 73 21.57 18.66 17.61
N ARG A 74 21.40 17.69 18.51
CA ARG A 74 22.50 17.02 19.21
C ARG A 74 23.39 16.24 18.24
N ALA A 75 22.80 15.57 17.24
CA ALA A 75 23.55 14.80 16.23
C ALA A 75 24.36 15.69 15.27
N LYS A 76 23.91 16.94 15.03
CA LYS A 76 24.63 17.92 14.19
C LYS A 76 25.68 18.72 14.97
N ALA A 77 25.64 18.72 16.30
CA ALA A 77 26.65 19.41 17.10
C ALA A 77 27.99 18.64 16.99
N PRO A 78 29.11 19.29 16.62
CA PRO A 78 30.40 18.62 16.63
C PRO A 78 30.72 18.15 18.05
N ALA A 79 31.29 16.95 18.17
CA ALA A 79 31.79 16.45 19.43
C ALA A 79 32.78 17.49 20.00
N LYS A 80 32.46 18.07 21.15
CA LYS A 80 33.43 18.89 21.89
C LYS A 80 34.57 17.95 22.31
N GLY A 81 35.70 18.07 21.64
CA GLY A 81 36.98 17.48 22.06
C GLY A 81 37.50 18.12 23.33
#